data_AF-A0A7C1C650-F1
#
_entry.id   AF-A0A7C1C650-F1
#
_cell.length_a   1.000
_cell.length_b   1.000
_cell.length_c   1.000
_cell.angle_alpha   90.00
_cell.angle_beta   90.00
_cell.angle_gamma   90.00
#
_symmetry.space_group_name_H-M   'P 1'
#
loop_
_entity.id
_entity.type
_entity.pdbx_description
1 polymer ?
#
loop_
_entity_poly.entity_id
_entity_poly.type
_entity_poly.pdbx_seq_one_letter_code
_entity_poly.pdbx_strand_id
1 'polypeptide(L)'
;MTNNRNCPIKSPDMSPVEVVRLHPEDGVKDYQQAVELAGNEAEQRFGEYMLMSWYDRDRDFESPPHTSECSASSEKEGYINYGLNHGAKLMVDIEDGRFVFFYAPVEW
;
A
#
# COMPACT_ATOMS: atom_id res chain seq x y z
N MET A 1 -22.01 18.73 -24.66
CA MET A 1 -20.62 19.08 -24.28
C MET A 1 -20.09 17.94 -23.44
N THR A 2 -19.45 16.95 -24.06
CA THR A 2 -18.90 15.76 -23.40
C THR A 2 -17.48 16.09 -22.93
N ASN A 3 -17.31 16.37 -21.63
CA ASN A 3 -15.98 16.60 -21.07
C ASN A 3 -15.34 15.24 -20.74
N ASN A 4 -14.65 14.67 -21.74
CA ASN A 4 -13.91 13.43 -21.63
C ASN A 4 -12.65 13.66 -20.78
N ARG A 5 -12.78 13.52 -19.45
CA ARG A 5 -11.64 13.54 -18.52
C ARG A 5 -10.90 12.20 -18.61
N ASN A 6 -10.20 12.00 -19.72
CA ASN A 6 -9.24 10.91 -19.86
C ASN A 6 -7.97 11.32 -19.12
N CYS A 7 -7.83 10.88 -17.88
CA CYS A 7 -6.58 11.02 -17.14
C CYS A 7 -5.70 9.82 -17.52
N PRO A 8 -4.58 9.99 -18.24
CA PRO A 8 -3.68 8.89 -18.53
C PRO A 8 -2.88 8.59 -17.27
N ILE A 9 -3.48 7.85 -16.33
CA ILE A 9 -2.75 7.33 -15.18
C ILE A 9 -1.77 6.29 -15.73
N LYS A 10 -0.49 6.66 -15.76
CA LYS A 10 0.60 5.71 -15.97
C LYS A 10 0.62 4.79 -14.74
N SER A 11 0.70 3.48 -14.96
CA SER A 11 0.91 2.52 -13.87
C SER A 11 2.11 2.97 -13.01
N PRO A 12 2.00 2.90 -11.68
CA PRO A 12 3.07 3.33 -10.78
C PRO A 12 4.35 2.53 -11.02
N ASP A 13 5.50 3.21 -10.99
CA ASP A 13 6.80 2.55 -11.04
C ASP A 13 7.16 2.00 -9.66
N MET A 14 7.12 0.67 -9.53
CA MET A 14 7.40 -0.04 -8.28
C MET A 14 8.89 -0.34 -8.07
N SER A 15 9.76 0.00 -9.02
CA SER A 15 11.21 -0.22 -8.93
C SER A 15 11.91 0.32 -7.67
N PRO A 16 11.50 1.43 -7.02
CA PRO A 16 12.17 1.94 -5.83
C PRO A 16 11.77 1.25 -4.51
N VAL A 17 10.87 0.26 -4.57
CA VAL A 17 10.30 -0.41 -3.39
C VAL A 17 10.58 -1.91 -3.43
N GLU A 18 11.10 -2.45 -2.33
CA GLU A 18 11.12 -3.90 -2.11
C GLU A 18 9.69 -4.39 -1.86
N VAL A 19 9.27 -5.46 -2.56
CA VAL A 19 7.93 -6.04 -2.41
C VAL A 19 8.02 -7.39 -1.72
N VAL A 20 7.40 -7.49 -0.55
CA VAL A 20 7.24 -8.73 0.21
C VAL A 20 5.80 -9.21 0.09
N ARG A 21 5.61 -10.46 -0.33
CA ARG A 21 4.30 -11.10 -0.43
C ARG A 21 4.14 -12.14 0.67
N LEU A 22 3.12 -11.99 1.51
CA LEU A 22 2.83 -12.89 2.61
C LEU A 22 1.53 -13.64 2.36
N HIS A 23 1.61 -14.97 2.43
CA HIS A 23 0.47 -15.88 2.37
C HIS A 23 0.59 -16.92 3.50
N PRO A 24 0.27 -16.56 4.76
CA PRO A 24 0.25 -17.50 5.87
C PRO A 24 -0.71 -18.66 5.57
N GLU A 25 -0.34 -19.90 5.91
CA GLU A 25 -1.15 -21.10 5.60
C GLU A 25 -2.54 -21.07 6.26
N ASP A 26 -2.63 -20.57 7.50
CA ASP A 26 -3.90 -20.41 8.23
C ASP A 26 -4.69 -19.15 7.82
N GLY A 27 -4.12 -18.36 6.92
CA GLY A 27 -4.63 -17.05 6.54
C GLY A 27 -4.48 -15.98 7.62
N VAL A 28 -4.86 -14.76 7.26
CA VAL A 28 -4.88 -13.60 8.17
C VAL A 28 -6.30 -13.36 8.64
N LYS A 29 -6.48 -13.35 9.96
CA LYS A 29 -7.77 -13.26 10.64
C LYS A 29 -8.46 -11.93 10.38
N ASP A 30 -7.74 -10.83 10.59
CA ASP A 30 -8.27 -9.48 10.50
C ASP A 30 -7.15 -8.45 10.26
N TYR A 31 -7.57 -7.20 10.05
CA TYR A 31 -6.67 -6.07 9.82
C TYR A 31 -5.61 -5.89 10.92
N GLN A 32 -5.92 -6.18 12.21
CA GLN A 32 -4.94 -6.00 13.28
C GLN A 32 -3.79 -7.00 13.11
N GLN A 33 -4.12 -8.26 12.82
CA GLN A 33 -3.10 -9.26 12.54
C GLN A 33 -2.30 -8.92 11.28
N ALA A 34 -2.93 -8.35 10.25
CA ALA A 34 -2.25 -7.89 9.05
C ALA A 34 -1.22 -6.78 9.36
N VAL A 35 -1.59 -5.81 10.21
CA VAL A 35 -0.70 -4.75 10.68
C VAL A 35 0.49 -5.32 11.46
N GLU A 36 0.27 -6.31 12.32
CA GLU A 36 1.34 -6.97 13.08
C GLU A 36 2.33 -7.69 12.14
N LEU A 37 1.83 -8.48 11.20
CA LEU A 37 2.68 -9.18 10.22
C LEU A 37 3.50 -8.21 9.36
N ALA A 38 2.85 -7.17 8.84
CA ALA A 38 3.52 -6.17 8.01
C ALA A 38 4.52 -5.31 8.81
N GLY A 39 4.18 -4.97 10.05
CA GLY A 39 5.07 -4.26 10.97
C GLY A 39 6.32 -5.05 11.30
N ASN A 40 6.21 -6.36 11.54
CA ASN A 40 7.35 -7.24 11.79
C ASN A 40 8.33 -7.27 10.59
N GLU A 41 7.83 -7.26 9.35
CA GLU A 41 8.68 -7.19 8.15
C GLU A 41 9.41 -5.85 8.03
N ALA A 42 8.76 -4.75 8.42
CA ALA A 42 9.36 -3.42 8.44
C ALA A 42 10.41 -3.27 9.56
N GLU A 43 10.10 -3.74 10.76
CA GLU A 43 11.00 -3.72 11.92
C GLU A 43 12.28 -4.51 11.63
N GLN A 44 12.16 -5.71 11.05
CA GLN A 44 13.32 -6.53 10.69
C GLN A 44 14.26 -5.85 9.68
N ARG A 45 13.73 -4.99 8.80
CA ARG A 45 14.51 -4.31 7.76
C ARG A 45 15.08 -2.98 8.20
N PHE A 46 14.32 -2.20 8.96
CA PHE A 46 14.62 -0.80 9.24
C PHE A 46 14.92 -0.52 10.72
N GLY A 47 14.57 -1.43 11.63
CA GLY A 47 14.52 -1.15 13.06
C GLY A 47 13.40 -0.16 13.36
N GLU A 48 13.70 1.13 13.20
CA GLU A 48 12.70 2.20 13.29
C GLU A 48 12.09 2.49 11.91
N TYR A 49 10.76 2.51 11.84
CA TYR A 49 10.03 2.69 10.59
C TYR A 49 8.79 3.57 10.77
N MET A 50 8.30 4.07 9.64
CA MET A 50 7.03 4.79 9.55
C MET A 50 6.14 4.12 8.50
N LEU A 51 4.84 4.01 8.81
CA LEU A 51 3.82 3.60 7.85
C LEU A 51 3.41 4.80 6.98
N MET A 52 3.65 4.71 5.67
CA MET A 52 3.39 5.78 4.71
C MET A 52 1.95 5.74 4.20
N SER A 53 1.50 4.57 3.77
CA SER A 53 0.15 4.37 3.24
C SER A 53 -0.27 2.91 3.40
N TRP A 54 -1.58 2.67 3.34
CA TRP A 54 -2.14 1.33 3.42
C TRP A 54 -3.49 1.20 2.73
N TYR A 55 -3.85 -0.06 2.45
CA TYR A 55 -5.14 -0.48 1.94
C TYR A 55 -5.65 -1.71 2.69
N ASP A 56 -6.93 -1.69 3.04
CA ASP A 56 -7.71 -2.78 3.62
C ASP A 56 -8.86 -3.08 2.66
N ARG A 57 -8.78 -4.21 1.96
CA ARG A 57 -9.79 -4.64 0.99
C ARG A 57 -11.09 -5.08 1.65
N ASP A 58 -11.03 -5.67 2.84
CA ASP A 58 -12.22 -6.19 3.53
C ASP A 58 -13.19 -5.06 3.87
N ARG A 59 -12.64 -3.89 4.24
CA ARG A 59 -13.41 -2.68 4.56
C ARG A 59 -13.46 -1.67 3.41
N ASP A 60 -12.71 -1.94 2.35
CA ASP A 60 -12.46 -1.03 1.23
C ASP A 60 -11.97 0.36 1.70
N PHE A 61 -11.06 0.38 2.68
CA PHE A 61 -10.49 1.60 3.25
C PHE A 61 -9.04 1.76 2.84
N GLU A 62 -8.64 3.01 2.62
CA GLU A 62 -7.25 3.38 2.34
C GLU A 62 -6.82 4.56 3.21
N SER A 63 -5.52 4.66 3.45
CA SER A 63 -4.90 5.86 4.01
C SER A 63 -3.70 6.27 3.17
N PRO A 64 -3.59 7.56 2.81
CA PRO A 64 -4.57 8.62 3.05
C PRO A 64 -5.90 8.42 2.27
N PRO A 65 -7.05 8.83 2.83
CA PRO A 65 -8.36 8.59 2.21
C PRO A 65 -8.54 9.40 0.93
N HIS A 66 -9.34 8.87 -0.01
CA HIS A 66 -9.74 9.51 -1.26
C HIS A 66 -8.59 9.93 -2.18
N THR A 67 -7.42 9.30 -2.09
CA THR A 67 -6.28 9.60 -2.98
C THR A 67 -6.50 9.10 -4.41
N SER A 68 -7.60 8.37 -4.64
CA SER A 68 -7.96 7.74 -5.91
C SER A 68 -8.91 8.56 -6.81
N GLU A 69 -9.08 9.88 -6.59
CA GLU A 69 -10.10 10.75 -7.24
C GLU A 69 -10.13 10.77 -8.80
N CYS A 70 -9.19 10.10 -9.48
CA CYS A 70 -9.13 10.05 -10.95
C CYS A 70 -8.96 8.64 -11.56
N SER A 71 -9.18 7.58 -10.80
CA SER A 71 -9.09 6.21 -11.33
C SER A 71 -10.34 5.83 -12.10
N ALA A 72 -10.25 5.83 -13.44
CA ALA A 72 -11.29 5.28 -14.33
C ALA A 72 -11.35 3.73 -14.27
N SER A 73 -10.35 3.10 -13.64
CA SER A 73 -10.26 1.71 -13.25
C SER A 73 -10.69 1.55 -11.79
N SER A 74 -11.53 0.56 -11.50
CA SER A 74 -12.12 0.27 -10.18
C SER A 74 -11.12 -0.17 -9.09
N GLU A 75 -9.84 0.11 -9.23
CA GLU A 75 -8.79 -0.25 -8.28
C GLU A 75 -8.25 1.04 -7.67
N LYS A 76 -8.41 1.20 -6.35
CA LYS A 76 -7.85 2.35 -5.63
C LYS A 76 -6.33 2.27 -5.72
N GLU A 77 -5.72 3.05 -6.61
CA GLU A 77 -4.26 3.16 -6.73
C GLU A 77 -3.68 4.31 -5.88
N GLY A 78 -4.54 5.05 -5.17
CA GLY A 78 -4.18 6.24 -4.40
C GLY A 78 -3.13 5.96 -3.32
N TYR A 79 -3.33 4.92 -2.50
CA TYR A 79 -2.37 4.50 -1.49
C TYR A 79 -1.00 4.08 -2.07
N ILE A 80 -0.97 3.45 -3.25
CA ILE A 80 0.27 3.03 -3.93
C ILE A 80 1.08 4.27 -4.32
N ASN A 81 0.41 5.18 -5.04
CA ASN A 81 1.03 6.43 -5.49
C ASN A 81 1.50 7.28 -4.30
N TYR A 82 0.72 7.32 -3.21
CA TYR A 82 1.13 8.05 -2.02
C TYR A 82 2.41 7.47 -1.42
N GLY A 83 2.47 6.15 -1.21
CA GLY A 83 3.65 5.48 -0.65
C GLY A 83 4.90 5.75 -1.47
N LEU A 84 4.83 5.55 -2.78
CA LEU A 84 5.95 5.77 -3.70
C LEU A 84 6.45 7.23 -3.68
N ASN A 85 5.53 8.20 -3.73
CA ASN A 85 5.90 9.62 -3.76
C ASN A 85 6.43 10.14 -2.41
N HIS A 86 6.15 9.45 -1.31
CA HIS A 86 6.62 9.83 0.04
C HIS A 86 7.79 8.97 0.53
N GLY A 87 8.49 8.32 -0.40
CA GLY A 87 9.77 7.67 -0.10
C GLY A 87 9.64 6.30 0.55
N ALA A 88 8.49 5.62 0.40
CA ALA A 88 8.39 4.21 0.79
C ALA A 88 9.53 3.40 0.15
N LYS A 89 10.08 2.46 0.93
CA LYS A 89 11.14 1.54 0.54
C LYS A 89 10.71 0.08 0.62
N LEU A 90 9.63 -0.20 1.36
CA LEU A 90 9.05 -1.53 1.50
C LEU A 90 7.54 -1.47 1.22
N MET A 91 7.06 -2.42 0.43
CA MET A 91 5.65 -2.78 0.30
C MET A 91 5.47 -4.18 0.87
N VAL A 92 4.55 -4.33 1.81
CA VAL A 92 4.08 -5.64 2.27
C VAL A 92 2.69 -5.86 1.70
N ASP A 93 2.58 -6.89 0.87
CA ASP A 93 1.36 -7.36 0.23
C ASP A 93 0.92 -8.67 0.92
N ILE A 94 -0.24 -8.65 1.56
CA ILE A 94 -0.78 -9.78 2.31
C ILE A 94 -2.01 -10.30 1.60
N GLU A 95 -2.01 -11.60 1.30
CA GLU A 95 -3.12 -12.32 0.67
C GLU A 95 -3.59 -11.67 -0.65
N ASP A 96 -2.66 -11.51 -1.59
CA ASP A 96 -2.89 -10.97 -2.94
C ASP A 96 -3.65 -9.63 -2.93
N GLY A 97 -3.19 -8.69 -2.12
CA GLY A 97 -3.70 -7.32 -1.99
C GLY A 97 -4.90 -7.17 -1.07
N ARG A 98 -5.23 -8.19 -0.26
CA ARG A 98 -6.28 -8.06 0.77
C ARG A 98 -5.88 -7.00 1.79
N PHE A 99 -4.61 -6.98 2.18
CA PHE A 99 -4.02 -5.89 2.94
C PHE A 99 -2.70 -5.48 2.30
N VAL A 100 -2.50 -4.18 2.10
CA VAL A 100 -1.26 -3.64 1.54
C VAL A 100 -0.74 -2.52 2.42
N PHE A 101 0.56 -2.53 2.72
CA PHE A 101 1.21 -1.54 3.57
C PHE A 101 2.51 -1.06 2.93
N PHE A 102 2.74 0.26 2.95
CA PHE A 102 3.98 0.87 2.49
C PHE A 102 4.73 1.49 3.67
N TYR A 103 6.02 1.18 3.80
CA TYR A 103 6.87 1.66 4.89
C TYR A 103 8.13 2.36 4.38
N ALA A 104 8.63 3.29 5.18
CA ALA A 104 9.93 3.92 5.03
C ALA A 104 10.74 3.83 6.34
N PRO A 105 12.07 3.75 6.30
CA PRO A 105 12.91 3.87 7.50
C PRO A 105 12.78 5.26 8.12
N VAL A 106 12.96 5.36 9.44
CA VAL A 106 13.16 6.66 10.11
C VAL A 106 14.61 7.09 9.92
N GLU A 107 14.82 8.22 9.24
CA GLU A 107 16.14 8.84 9.08
C GLU A 107 16.24 10.06 10.03
N TRP A 108 17.31 10.11 10.82
CA TRP A 108 17.59 11.17 11.80
C TRP A 108 18.65 12.15 11.30
#